data_AF-A0A164RKL6-F1
#
_entry.id   AF-A0A164RKL6-F1
#
_cell.length_a   1.000
_cell.length_b   1.000
_cell.length_c   1.000
_cell.angle_alpha   90.00
_cell.angle_beta   90.00
_cell.angle_gamma   90.00
#
_symmetry.space_group_name_H-M   'P 1'
#
loop_
_entity.id
_entity.type
_entity.pdbx_description
1 polymer ?
#
loop_
_entity_poly.entity_id
_entity_poly.type
_entity_poly.pdbx_seq_one_letter_code
_entity_poly.pdbx_strand_id
1 'polypeptide(L)'
;MLTARSISLPSILLAASLAVTMLTSGAQAECCDNSQALCADCTQTTPCCGYGKCNIFCCNCDGGCRKGFDDGLHPHVLDVTGHLDDNTKCIGFFREQDSNRDGHLSLTEWVTHAYANTKSKANKFVRHASPDDIEKFWRKFDVDGKGYITLDEALTKA
;
A
#
# COMPACT_ATOMS: atom_id res chain seq x y z
N MET A 1 52.72 -36.86 18.26
CA MET A 1 51.60 -37.83 18.25
C MET A 1 50.31 -37.07 17.99
N LEU A 2 49.77 -37.13 16.77
CA LEU A 2 48.42 -36.65 16.46
C LEU A 2 47.51 -37.88 16.41
N THR A 3 46.51 -37.96 17.29
CA THR A 3 45.46 -38.97 17.25
C THR A 3 44.34 -38.50 16.33
N ALA A 4 44.20 -39.14 15.17
CA ALA A 4 43.04 -38.93 14.30
C ALA A 4 41.81 -39.58 14.95
N ARG A 5 40.83 -38.77 15.37
CA ARG A 5 39.54 -39.27 15.86
C ARG A 5 38.67 -39.68 14.67
N SER A 6 38.24 -40.93 14.63
CA SER A 6 37.31 -41.44 13.62
C SER A 6 35.91 -40.84 13.84
N ILE A 7 35.35 -40.24 12.78
CA ILE A 7 34.00 -39.67 12.80
C ILE A 7 33.03 -40.81 12.47
N SER A 8 31.99 -40.99 13.29
CA SER A 8 31.02 -42.07 13.11
C SER A 8 30.03 -41.75 11.96
N LEU A 9 29.61 -42.77 11.20
CA LEU A 9 28.64 -42.64 10.12
C LEU A 9 27.35 -41.88 10.49
N PRO A 10 26.73 -42.08 11.68
CA PRO A 10 25.55 -41.29 12.06
C PRO A 10 25.88 -39.79 12.27
N SER A 11 27.10 -39.46 12.71
CA SER A 11 27.55 -38.06 12.80
C SER A 11 27.70 -37.42 11.42
N ILE A 12 28.14 -38.19 10.41
CA ILE A 12 28.24 -37.73 9.02
C ILE A 12 26.85 -37.51 8.43
N LEU A 13 25.92 -38.44 8.67
CA LEU A 13 24.53 -38.33 8.20
C LEU A 13 23.79 -37.15 8.82
N LEU A 14 23.99 -36.88 10.12
CA LEU A 14 23.40 -35.73 10.81
C LEU A 14 23.98 -34.40 10.30
N ALA A 15 25.27 -34.35 10.02
CA ALA A 15 25.90 -33.17 9.42
C ALA A 15 25.42 -32.93 7.98
N ALA A 16 25.24 -34.00 7.20
CA ALA A 16 24.74 -33.92 5.83
C ALA A 16 23.27 -33.44 5.79
N SER A 17 22.41 -33.91 6.69
CA SER A 17 21.01 -33.48 6.73
C SER A 17 20.85 -32.01 7.15
N LEU A 18 21.67 -31.53 8.10
CA LEU A 18 21.73 -30.12 8.49
C LEU A 18 22.27 -29.22 7.37
N ALA A 19 23.24 -29.71 6.59
CA ALA A 19 23.77 -28.96 5.45
C ALA A 19 22.73 -28.84 4.32
N VAL A 20 21.96 -29.90 4.05
CA VAL A 20 20.91 -29.89 3.01
C VAL A 20 19.77 -28.94 3.38
N THR A 21 19.36 -28.85 4.65
CA THR A 21 18.32 -27.89 5.05
C THR A 21 18.76 -26.44 4.89
N MET A 22 20.03 -26.12 5.17
CA MET A 22 20.58 -24.76 4.95
C MET A 22 20.70 -24.39 3.47
N LEU A 23 20.86 -25.35 2.57
CA LEU A 23 20.90 -25.10 1.12
C LEU A 23 19.50 -24.81 0.53
N THR A 24 18.43 -25.19 1.22
CA THR A 24 17.04 -25.01 0.74
C THR A 24 16.36 -23.73 1.22
N SER A 25 16.98 -22.93 2.10
CA SER A 25 16.46 -21.60 2.44
C SER A 25 16.79 -20.61 1.33
N GLY A 26 15.99 -20.62 0.27
CA GLY A 26 15.99 -19.56 -0.73
C GLY A 26 15.53 -18.26 -0.07
N ALA A 27 16.44 -17.34 0.21
CA ALA A 27 16.10 -15.98 0.60
C ALA A 27 15.53 -15.28 -0.65
N GLN A 28 14.20 -15.24 -0.77
CA GLN A 28 13.57 -14.38 -1.77
C GLN A 28 13.73 -12.93 -1.31
N ALA A 29 14.30 -12.07 -2.16
CA ALA A 29 14.35 -10.65 -1.88
C ALA A 29 12.95 -10.06 -2.07
N GLU A 30 12.47 -9.28 -1.10
CA GLU A 30 11.27 -8.46 -1.29
C GLU A 30 11.61 -7.35 -2.31
N CYS A 31 10.92 -7.38 -3.44
CA CYS A 31 11.11 -6.44 -4.54
C CYS A 31 9.87 -5.57 -4.70
N CYS A 32 10.09 -4.28 -4.90
CA CYS A 32 9.04 -3.31 -5.16
C CYS A 32 8.84 -3.13 -6.65
N ASP A 33 7.62 -2.78 -7.06
CA ASP A 33 7.35 -2.46 -8.46
C ASP A 33 8.22 -1.25 -8.89
N ASN A 34 8.66 -1.29 -10.13
CA ASN A 34 9.49 -0.27 -10.77
C ASN A 34 9.16 -0.10 -12.26
N SER A 35 8.13 -0.80 -12.74
CA SER A 35 7.79 -0.89 -14.16
C SER A 35 6.81 0.19 -14.62
N GLN A 36 6.27 0.97 -13.69
CA GLN A 36 5.16 1.89 -13.93
C GLN A 36 5.52 3.35 -13.66
N ALA A 37 4.77 4.26 -14.29
CA ALA A 37 4.89 5.71 -14.05
C ALA A 37 4.53 6.11 -12.61
N LEU A 38 3.66 5.32 -11.97
CA LEU A 38 3.18 5.53 -10.60
C LEU A 38 3.35 4.26 -9.76
N CYS A 39 3.47 4.47 -8.46
CA CYS A 39 3.48 3.41 -7.45
C CYS A 39 2.08 3.03 -7.01
N ALA A 40 1.96 1.95 -6.21
CA ALA A 40 0.66 1.48 -5.69
C ALA A 40 -0.05 2.52 -4.80
N ASP A 41 0.69 3.46 -4.21
CA ASP A 41 0.17 4.62 -3.47
C ASP A 41 -0.10 5.83 -4.38
N CYS A 42 -0.10 5.64 -5.71
CA CYS A 42 -0.32 6.65 -6.74
C CYS A 42 0.68 7.82 -6.74
N THR A 43 1.81 7.67 -6.03
CA THR A 43 2.92 8.62 -6.11
C THR A 43 3.81 8.31 -7.32
N GLN A 44 4.55 9.31 -7.81
CA GLN A 44 5.49 9.09 -8.91
C GLN A 44 6.61 8.13 -8.50
N THR A 45 6.94 7.20 -9.40
CA THR A 45 8.05 6.26 -9.23
C THR A 45 9.39 7.00 -9.23
N THR A 46 10.23 6.78 -8.21
CA THR A 46 11.50 7.51 -8.06
C THR A 46 12.65 6.63 -7.52
N PRO A 47 13.56 6.09 -8.34
CA PRO A 47 13.33 5.20 -9.49
C PRO A 47 12.66 3.85 -9.13
N CYS A 48 12.32 3.63 -7.86
CA CYS A 48 11.65 2.44 -7.34
C CYS A 48 10.44 2.85 -6.49
N CYS A 49 9.43 1.98 -6.38
CA CYS A 49 8.32 2.17 -5.43
C CYS A 49 8.63 1.70 -4.02
N GLY A 50 9.85 1.95 -3.54
CA GLY A 50 10.29 1.65 -2.19
C GLY A 50 10.42 2.91 -1.33
N TYR A 51 10.42 2.72 -0.01
CA TYR A 51 10.84 3.74 0.95
C TYR A 51 12.31 3.53 1.33
N GLY A 52 13.06 4.63 1.49
CA GLY A 52 14.47 4.58 1.86
C GLY A 52 15.41 4.12 0.73
N LYS A 53 16.60 3.64 1.07
CA LYS A 53 17.54 3.14 0.06
C LYS A 53 17.11 1.76 -0.41
N CYS A 54 17.07 1.56 -1.71
CA CYS A 54 16.91 0.26 -2.35
C CYS A 54 18.19 -0.10 -3.10
N ASN A 55 18.37 -1.37 -3.46
CA ASN A 55 19.37 -1.73 -4.45
C ASN A 55 18.90 -1.38 -5.88
N ILE A 56 19.79 -1.50 -6.86
CA ILE A 56 19.52 -1.14 -8.27
C ILE A 56 18.37 -1.93 -8.92
N PHE A 57 18.01 -3.08 -8.35
CA PHE A 57 16.91 -3.92 -8.81
C PHE A 57 15.58 -3.56 -8.16
N CYS A 58 15.51 -2.46 -7.40
CA CYS A 58 14.35 -2.08 -6.61
C CYS A 58 13.92 -3.13 -5.58
N CYS A 59 14.89 -3.91 -5.09
CA CYS A 59 14.68 -4.87 -4.03
C CYS A 59 15.41 -4.44 -2.75
N ASN A 60 15.02 -5.05 -1.64
CA ASN A 60 15.63 -4.83 -0.32
C ASN A 60 15.69 -3.35 0.05
N CYS A 61 14.55 -2.67 -0.08
CA CYS A 61 14.39 -1.27 0.32
C CYS A 61 14.32 -1.15 1.84
N ASP A 62 15.07 -0.21 2.44
CA ASP A 62 15.16 -0.03 3.90
C ASP A 62 13.77 0.11 4.58
N GLY A 63 12.83 0.79 3.93
CA GLY A 63 11.48 1.01 4.44
C GLY A 63 10.40 0.11 3.79
N GLY A 64 10.82 -0.90 3.02
CA GLY A 64 9.92 -1.77 2.26
C GLY A 64 9.24 -1.06 1.08
N CYS A 65 8.22 -1.69 0.52
CA CYS A 65 7.50 -1.17 -0.64
C CYS A 65 6.36 -0.23 -0.27
N ARG A 66 6.15 0.80 -1.10
CA ARG A 66 4.96 1.64 -1.11
C ARG A 66 3.74 0.75 -1.38
N LYS A 67 2.72 0.87 -0.55
CA LYS A 67 1.50 0.06 -0.64
C LYS A 67 0.33 0.97 -0.96
N GLY A 68 -0.62 0.44 -1.73
CA GLY A 68 -1.91 1.09 -1.93
C GLY A 68 -2.68 1.22 -0.61
N PHE A 69 -3.78 1.94 -0.68
CA PHE A 69 -4.56 2.28 0.50
C PHE A 69 -5.65 1.22 0.78
N ASP A 70 -5.41 0.32 1.74
CA ASP A 70 -6.32 -0.79 2.06
C ASP A 70 -7.48 -0.45 3.01
N ASP A 71 -7.63 0.82 3.41
CA ASP A 71 -8.54 1.14 4.52
C ASP A 71 -10.01 1.36 4.11
N GLY A 72 -10.30 1.48 2.80
CA GLY A 72 -11.63 1.69 2.22
C GLY A 72 -12.45 2.84 2.82
N LEU A 73 -11.77 3.75 3.51
CA LEU A 73 -12.34 4.86 4.27
C LEU A 73 -11.76 6.20 3.83
N HIS A 74 -10.53 6.17 3.33
CA HIS A 74 -9.96 7.30 2.65
C HIS A 74 -10.85 7.78 1.48
N PRO A 75 -10.86 9.09 1.18
CA PRO A 75 -11.45 9.67 -0.04
C PRO A 75 -10.69 9.27 -1.33
N HIS A 76 -9.96 8.17 -1.26
CA HIS A 76 -8.91 7.76 -2.17
C HIS A 76 -9.43 7.04 -3.39
N VAL A 77 -8.42 6.84 -4.22
CA VAL A 77 -8.43 6.21 -5.49
C VAL A 77 -8.09 4.72 -5.40
N LEU A 78 -8.58 3.91 -6.34
CA LEU A 78 -8.81 2.46 -6.22
C LEU A 78 -7.67 1.62 -5.61
N ASP A 79 -8.07 0.56 -4.91
CA ASP A 79 -7.26 -0.61 -4.55
C ASP A 79 -6.55 -1.19 -5.80
N VAL A 80 -5.22 -1.13 -5.81
CA VAL A 80 -4.37 -1.60 -6.91
C VAL A 80 -3.99 -3.07 -6.69
N THR A 81 -4.93 -3.97 -6.38
CA THR A 81 -4.65 -5.43 -6.36
C THR A 81 -4.54 -6.06 -7.75
N GLY A 82 -4.29 -5.28 -8.80
CA GLY A 82 -4.13 -5.80 -10.17
C GLY A 82 -3.20 -4.92 -10.98
N HIS A 83 -2.17 -5.55 -11.57
CA HIS A 83 -1.28 -4.98 -12.58
C HIS A 83 -2.09 -4.25 -13.65
N LEU A 84 -2.19 -2.92 -13.55
CA LEU A 84 -2.85 -2.10 -14.56
C LEU A 84 -2.09 -0.77 -14.68
N ASP A 85 -1.47 -0.68 -15.83
CA ASP A 85 -0.57 0.26 -16.46
C ASP A 85 -1.17 1.63 -16.80
N ASP A 86 -2.12 2.16 -16.01
CA ASP A 86 -2.80 3.40 -16.41
C ASP A 86 -3.16 4.37 -15.27
N ASN A 87 -2.82 5.65 -15.46
CA ASN A 87 -3.20 6.80 -14.62
C ASN A 87 -4.73 6.88 -14.39
N THR A 88 -5.50 6.21 -15.25
CA THR A 88 -6.96 6.09 -15.20
C THR A 88 -7.47 5.50 -13.89
N LYS A 89 -6.72 4.59 -13.23
CA LYS A 89 -7.16 4.00 -11.96
C LYS A 89 -6.80 4.79 -10.72
N CYS A 90 -5.70 5.57 -10.75
CA CYS A 90 -5.22 6.45 -9.67
C CYS A 90 -5.99 7.78 -9.53
N ILE A 91 -7.00 8.03 -10.37
CA ILE A 91 -7.91 9.19 -10.25
C ILE A 91 -9.40 8.81 -10.34
N GLY A 92 -9.71 7.52 -10.55
CA GLY A 92 -11.05 7.01 -10.83
C GLY A 92 -12.08 7.30 -9.73
N PHE A 93 -11.84 6.87 -8.48
CA PHE A 93 -12.79 7.09 -7.40
C PHE A 93 -12.97 8.57 -7.04
N PHE A 94 -11.91 9.38 -7.15
CA PHE A 94 -12.05 10.82 -6.92
C PHE A 94 -13.08 11.40 -7.89
N ARG A 95 -12.95 11.08 -9.18
CA ARG A 95 -13.87 11.53 -10.24
C ARG A 95 -15.27 10.93 -10.13
N GLU A 96 -15.41 9.73 -9.57
CA GLU A 96 -16.73 9.12 -9.32
C GLU A 96 -17.47 9.83 -8.18
N GLN A 97 -16.73 10.36 -7.20
CA GLN A 97 -17.30 11.04 -6.05
C GLN A 97 -17.54 12.54 -6.30
N ASP A 98 -16.65 13.19 -7.06
CA ASP A 98 -16.78 14.56 -7.58
C ASP A 98 -17.98 14.64 -8.55
N SER A 99 -19.16 14.79 -7.97
CA SER A 99 -20.43 14.63 -8.66
C SER A 99 -20.76 15.85 -9.49
N ASN A 100 -20.35 17.03 -9.02
CA ASN A 100 -20.51 18.29 -9.75
C ASN A 100 -19.36 18.55 -10.75
N ARG A 101 -18.28 17.75 -10.69
CA ARG A 101 -17.09 17.82 -11.56
C ARG A 101 -16.35 19.14 -11.45
N ASP A 102 -16.32 19.71 -10.25
CA ASP A 102 -15.63 20.98 -9.99
C ASP A 102 -14.14 20.77 -9.67
N GLY A 103 -13.67 19.52 -9.63
CA GLY A 103 -12.28 19.18 -9.31
C GLY A 103 -11.99 19.11 -7.82
N HIS A 104 -13.02 19.23 -6.98
CA HIS A 104 -12.94 19.21 -5.54
C HIS A 104 -13.94 18.22 -4.96
N LEU A 105 -13.52 17.50 -3.93
CA LEU A 105 -14.40 16.60 -3.21
C LEU A 105 -14.90 17.28 -1.93
N SER A 106 -16.17 17.65 -1.92
CA SER A 106 -16.82 18.18 -0.71
C SER A 106 -17.18 17.07 0.28
N LEU A 107 -17.38 17.44 1.57
CA LEU A 107 -17.88 16.52 2.59
C LEU A 107 -19.22 15.88 2.17
N THR A 108 -20.11 16.66 1.57
CA THR A 108 -21.43 16.19 1.12
C THR A 108 -21.32 15.13 0.04
N GLU A 109 -20.44 15.31 -0.95
CA GLU A 109 -20.21 14.35 -2.02
C GLU A 109 -19.63 13.04 -1.49
N TRP A 110 -18.61 13.14 -0.63
CA TRP A 110 -18.02 11.98 0.02
C TRP A 110 -19.04 11.19 0.85
N VAL A 111 -19.81 11.86 1.71
CA VAL A 111 -20.85 11.22 2.53
C VAL A 111 -21.97 10.62 1.68
N THR A 112 -22.41 11.32 0.62
CA THR A 112 -23.44 10.83 -0.30
C THR A 112 -22.99 9.54 -0.97
N HIS A 113 -21.75 9.51 -1.48
CA HIS A 113 -21.18 8.32 -2.08
C HIS A 113 -20.99 7.18 -1.06
N ALA A 114 -20.55 7.50 0.16
CA ALA A 114 -20.45 6.53 1.25
C ALA A 114 -21.79 5.88 1.58
N TYR A 115 -22.90 6.62 1.61
CA TYR A 115 -24.23 6.04 1.81
C TYR A 115 -24.69 5.19 0.61
N ALA A 116 -24.38 5.60 -0.62
CA ALA A 116 -24.75 4.86 -1.83
C ALA A 116 -24.04 3.49 -1.94
N ASN A 117 -22.78 3.41 -1.49
CA ASN A 117 -22.00 2.17 -1.55
C ASN A 117 -22.13 1.33 -0.26
N THR A 118 -23.23 0.59 -0.13
CA THR A 118 -23.56 -0.21 1.07
C THR A 118 -22.52 -1.27 1.47
N LYS A 119 -21.61 -1.64 0.57
CA LYS A 119 -20.53 -2.62 0.84
C LYS A 119 -19.23 -1.97 1.30
N SER A 120 -19.08 -0.66 1.14
CA SER A 120 -17.85 0.06 1.47
C SER A 120 -17.60 0.16 2.98
N LYS A 121 -16.33 0.30 3.38
CA LYS A 121 -15.97 0.60 4.77
C LYS A 121 -16.42 2.03 5.13
N ALA A 122 -16.40 2.96 4.18
CA ALA A 122 -17.00 4.30 4.29
C ALA A 122 -18.47 4.23 4.74
N ASN A 123 -19.31 3.41 4.12
CA ASN A 123 -20.70 3.22 4.54
C ASN A 123 -20.81 2.75 6.00
N LYS A 124 -20.02 1.74 6.37
CA LYS A 124 -20.01 1.19 7.74
C LYS A 124 -19.63 2.27 8.75
N PHE A 125 -18.71 3.16 8.41
CA PHE A 125 -18.32 4.29 9.25
C PHE A 125 -19.44 5.34 9.34
N VAL A 126 -19.88 5.92 8.22
CA VAL A 126 -20.86 7.03 8.23
C VAL A 126 -22.24 6.63 8.77
N ARG A 127 -22.58 5.34 8.79
CA ARG A 127 -23.83 4.84 9.39
C ARG A 127 -23.82 4.80 10.92
N HIS A 128 -22.65 4.76 11.55
CA HIS A 128 -22.54 4.60 13.00
C HIS A 128 -21.78 5.75 13.68
N ALA A 129 -21.05 6.57 12.92
CA ALA A 129 -20.36 7.74 13.42
C ALA A 129 -21.32 8.92 13.65
N SER A 130 -21.02 9.75 14.64
CA SER A 130 -21.71 11.03 14.82
C SER A 130 -21.33 12.02 13.71
N PRO A 131 -22.14 13.06 13.42
CA PRO A 131 -21.76 14.10 12.46
C PRO A 131 -20.38 14.72 12.74
N ASP A 132 -20.08 14.97 14.02
CA ASP A 132 -18.79 15.53 14.45
C ASP A 132 -17.62 14.57 14.17
N ASP A 133 -17.81 13.26 14.38
CA ASP A 133 -16.79 12.26 14.07
C ASP A 133 -16.55 12.11 12.57
N ILE A 134 -17.60 12.23 11.77
CA ILE A 134 -17.53 12.22 10.30
C ILE A 134 -16.72 13.42 9.81
N GLU A 135 -17.06 14.62 10.28
CA GLU A 135 -16.33 15.84 9.93
C GLU A 135 -14.87 15.77 10.37
N LYS A 136 -14.63 15.34 11.62
CA LYS A 136 -13.28 15.20 12.17
C LYS A 136 -12.44 14.19 11.40
N PHE A 137 -13.04 13.09 10.93
CA PHE A 137 -12.35 12.12 10.10
C PHE A 137 -12.02 12.71 8.72
N TRP A 138 -13.00 13.32 8.05
CA TRP A 138 -12.85 13.91 6.73
C TRP A 138 -11.79 15.02 6.72
N ARG A 139 -11.75 15.86 7.76
CA ARG A 139 -10.76 16.94 7.94
C ARG A 139 -9.30 16.48 8.01
N LYS A 140 -9.03 15.19 8.22
CA LYS A 140 -7.65 14.67 8.14
C LYS A 140 -7.07 14.78 6.73
N PHE A 141 -7.95 14.88 5.72
CA PHE A 141 -7.58 14.94 4.30
C PHE A 141 -7.64 16.35 3.73
N ASP A 142 -8.45 17.24 4.31
CA ASP A 142 -8.47 18.67 4.01
C ASP A 142 -7.30 19.36 4.71
N VAL A 143 -6.08 19.12 4.22
CA VAL A 143 -4.80 19.49 4.87
C VAL A 143 -4.66 21.00 5.01
N ASP A 144 -5.12 21.77 4.01
CA ASP A 144 -5.07 23.23 4.04
C ASP A 144 -6.35 23.89 4.57
N GLY A 145 -7.39 23.11 4.89
CA GLY A 145 -8.58 23.55 5.62
C GLY A 145 -9.53 24.41 4.79
N LYS A 146 -9.51 24.29 3.46
CA LYS A 146 -10.36 25.07 2.55
C LYS A 146 -11.79 24.55 2.45
N GLY A 147 -12.10 23.42 3.08
CA GLY A 147 -13.44 22.84 3.11
C GLY A 147 -13.77 21.94 1.92
N TYR A 148 -12.75 21.59 1.13
CA TYR A 148 -12.84 20.56 0.09
C TYR A 148 -11.49 19.87 -0.12
N ILE A 149 -11.51 18.62 -0.58
CA ILE A 149 -10.31 17.82 -0.82
C ILE A 149 -9.99 17.87 -2.31
N THR A 150 -8.78 18.30 -2.66
CA THR A 150 -8.23 18.23 -4.03
C THR A 150 -7.73 16.83 -4.34
N LEU A 151 -7.49 16.55 -5.63
CA LEU A 151 -6.88 15.27 -6.02
C LEU A 151 -5.55 15.03 -5.29
N ASP A 152 -4.69 16.05 -5.15
CA ASP A 152 -3.38 15.90 -4.49
C ASP A 152 -3.53 15.55 -2.99
N GLU A 153 -4.51 16.16 -2.32
CA GLU A 153 -4.85 15.81 -0.94
C GLU A 153 -5.45 14.41 -0.83
N ALA A 154 -6.29 14.01 -1.77
CA ALA A 154 -6.82 12.65 -1.90
C ALA A 154 -5.76 11.62 -2.34
N LEU A 155 -4.52 12.03 -2.57
CA LEU A 155 -3.38 11.11 -2.77
C LEU A 155 -2.42 11.15 -1.58
N THR A 156 -2.65 12.04 -0.62
CA THR A 156 -1.82 12.16 0.57
C THR A 156 -2.31 11.17 1.64
N LYS A 157 -1.38 10.46 2.26
CA LYS A 157 -1.67 9.58 3.40
C LYS A 157 -1.94 10.43 4.64
N ALA A 158 -3.11 10.27 5.27
CA ALA A 158 -3.43 10.91 6.56
C ALA A 158 -2.78 10.23 7.77
#